data_AF-A0A4U5MU19-F1
#
_entry.id   AF-A0A4U5MU19-F1
#
_cell.length_a   1.000
_cell.length_b   1.000
_cell.length_c   1.000
_cell.angle_alpha   90.00
_cell.angle_beta   90.00
_cell.angle_gamma   90.00
#
_symmetry.space_group_name_H-M   'P 1'
#
loop_
_entity.id
_entity.type
_entity.pdbx_description
1 polymer ?
#
loop_
_entity_poly.entity_id
_entity_poly.type
_entity_poly.pdbx_seq_one_letter_code
_entity_poly.pdbx_strand_id
1 'polypeptide(L)'
;MFDHVPVSVEFAMAKHHLIREISPDQIENRLLPFIQEHLESRPEHLDYYVYDLSKFDFGRRVFDSLYLQYFNEVSLEILSRHVESKRCRRLIVVGRWPNEIKWQLVEFLRKPGVGSLEIRSSYFSLPSEAFFVVFKRFLLDDSFTNFTLRARIDLESWHVVHFFKELQSETRSKHQFRWATERKELFVHFRYLPRRECCITVKTL
;
A
#
# COMPACT_ATOMS: atom_id res chain seq x y z
N MET A 1 -4.12 79.14 -4.78
CA MET A 1 -3.34 77.96 -5.13
C MET A 1 -3.02 77.28 -3.80
N PHE A 2 -3.59 76.11 -3.59
CA PHE A 2 -3.69 75.45 -2.27
C PHE A 2 -2.32 75.03 -1.71
N ASP A 3 -2.27 75.03 -0.39
CA ASP A 3 -1.15 74.78 0.52
C ASP A 3 -0.41 73.45 0.28
N HIS A 4 0.88 73.43 0.62
CA HIS A 4 1.46 72.26 1.27
C HIS A 4 2.57 72.68 2.26
N VAL A 5 2.16 72.77 3.52
CA VAL A 5 3.01 72.64 4.70
C VAL A 5 3.70 71.28 4.66
N PRO A 6 5.01 71.15 4.91
CA PRO A 6 5.64 69.85 5.07
C PRO A 6 5.15 69.24 6.38
N VAL A 7 4.27 68.24 6.27
CA VAL A 7 3.95 67.34 7.39
C VAL A 7 5.20 66.52 7.66
N SER A 8 5.85 66.81 8.78
CA SER A 8 6.83 65.93 9.41
C SER A 8 6.13 64.62 9.77
N VAL A 9 6.26 63.61 8.91
CA VAL A 9 5.89 62.23 9.27
C VAL A 9 7.05 61.66 10.06
N GLU A 10 6.95 61.76 11.38
CA GLU A 10 7.66 60.86 12.30
C GLU A 10 7.25 59.43 11.94
N PHE A 11 8.10 58.74 11.19
CA PHE A 11 8.02 57.28 11.10
C PHE A 11 8.47 56.73 12.44
N ALA A 12 7.50 56.53 13.33
CA ALA A 12 7.65 55.71 14.51
C ALA A 12 8.21 54.34 14.07
N MET A 13 9.47 54.09 14.41
CA MET A 13 10.09 52.78 14.22
C MET A 13 9.32 51.76 15.07
N ALA A 14 8.41 51.04 14.42
CA ALA A 14 7.90 49.80 14.95
C ALA A 14 9.10 48.88 15.19
N LYS A 15 9.37 48.57 16.46
CA LYS A 15 10.42 47.64 16.90
C LYS A 15 10.34 46.40 16.00
N HIS A 16 11.35 46.24 15.14
CA HIS A 16 11.56 44.99 14.44
C HIS A 16 11.69 43.91 15.51
N HIS A 17 10.65 43.08 15.66
CA HIS A 17 10.82 41.78 16.30
C HIS A 17 11.98 41.12 15.57
N LEU A 18 13.09 40.93 16.28
CA LEU A 18 14.26 40.19 15.81
C LEU A 18 13.76 38.90 15.15
N ILE A 19 13.75 38.87 13.82
CA ILE A 19 13.55 37.64 13.08
C ILE A 19 14.80 36.83 13.41
N ARG A 20 14.65 35.87 14.32
CA ARG A 20 15.72 34.96 14.69
C ARG A 20 16.05 34.18 13.42
N GLU A 21 17.20 34.46 12.81
CA GLU A 21 17.69 33.69 11.66
C GLU A 21 17.80 32.23 12.07
N ILE A 22 17.14 31.37 11.31
CA ILE A 22 17.18 29.93 11.48
C ILE A 22 18.53 29.47 10.92
N SER A 23 19.36 28.80 11.73
CA SER A 23 20.65 28.32 11.24
C SER A 23 20.46 27.22 10.19
N PRO A 24 21.42 27.03 9.25
CA PRO A 24 21.40 25.91 8.32
C PRO A 24 21.19 24.56 9.02
N ASP A 25 21.83 24.34 10.17
CA ASP A 25 21.63 23.13 10.99
C ASP A 25 20.19 22.96 11.50
N GLN A 26 19.51 24.06 11.85
CA GLN A 26 18.11 24.01 12.26
C GLN A 26 17.19 23.76 11.07
N ILE A 27 17.53 24.25 9.88
CA ILE A 27 16.82 23.92 8.65
C ILE A 27 16.99 22.41 8.35
N GLU A 28 18.21 21.90 8.36
CA GLU A 28 18.51 20.50 8.02
C GLU A 28 18.00 19.49 9.04
N ASN A 29 18.15 19.77 10.34
CA ASN A 29 17.87 18.77 11.37
C ASN A 29 16.50 18.92 12.02
N ARG A 30 15.79 20.03 11.79
CA ARG A 30 14.44 20.26 12.38
C ARG A 30 13.40 20.56 11.32
N LEU A 31 13.64 21.57 10.48
CA LEU A 31 12.63 22.04 9.54
C LEU A 31 12.40 21.04 8.40
N LEU A 32 13.48 20.50 7.80
CA LEU A 32 13.40 19.54 6.71
C LEU A 32 12.72 18.22 7.14
N PRO A 33 13.08 17.59 8.28
CA PRO A 33 12.37 16.42 8.78
C PRO A 33 10.90 16.72 9.09
N PHE A 34 10.60 17.87 9.69
CA PHE A 34 9.23 18.28 9.98
C PHE A 34 8.41 18.46 8.69
N ILE A 35 8.96 19.12 7.67
CA ILE A 35 8.32 19.30 6.37
C ILE A 35 8.12 17.94 5.68
N GLN A 36 9.13 17.08 5.66
CA GLN A 36 9.02 15.72 5.10
C GLN A 36 7.97 14.87 5.82
N GLU A 37 7.84 15.02 7.13
CA GLU A 37 6.89 14.25 7.93
C GLU A 37 5.46 14.81 7.86
N HIS A 38 5.29 16.14 7.78
CA HIS A 38 4.00 16.81 8.00
C HIS A 38 3.48 17.63 6.81
N LEU A 39 4.33 18.09 5.90
CA LEU A 39 3.99 19.07 4.86
C LEU A 39 4.29 18.60 3.43
N GLU A 40 5.03 17.50 3.24
CA GLU A 40 5.05 16.82 1.94
C GLU A 40 3.64 16.38 1.61
N SER A 41 3.10 16.91 0.51
CA SER A 41 1.85 16.45 -0.11
C SER A 41 1.89 14.93 -0.12
N ARG A 42 1.05 14.27 0.67
CA ARG A 42 0.98 12.81 0.77
C ARG A 42 0.10 12.34 -0.38
N PRO A 43 0.67 11.96 -1.52
CA PRO A 43 -0.16 11.65 -2.65
C PRO A 43 -0.82 10.32 -2.32
N GLU A 44 -2.14 10.27 -2.37
CA GLU A 44 -2.90 9.05 -2.02
C GLU A 44 -2.52 7.90 -2.96
N HIS A 45 -2.19 8.25 -4.19
CA HIS A 45 -1.98 7.31 -5.27
C HIS A 45 -0.71 7.61 -6.05
N LEU A 46 0.05 6.57 -6.37
CA LEU A 46 1.09 6.59 -7.39
C LEU A 46 0.77 5.55 -8.45
N ASP A 47 0.72 6.02 -9.70
CA ASP A 47 0.40 5.21 -10.87
C ASP A 47 1.59 5.14 -11.83
N TYR A 48 2.36 4.04 -11.82
CA TYR A 48 3.68 4.03 -12.45
C TYR A 48 3.89 2.84 -13.42
N TYR A 49 3.83 3.14 -14.73
CA TYR A 49 3.89 2.14 -15.81
C TYR A 49 4.88 2.44 -16.95
N VAL A 50 5.37 3.67 -17.09
CA VAL A 50 6.01 4.09 -18.37
C VAL A 50 7.37 4.78 -18.22
N TYR A 51 7.91 4.93 -17.01
CA TYR A 51 9.10 5.78 -16.81
C TYR A 51 10.29 5.03 -16.18
N ASP A 52 11.49 5.45 -16.50
CA ASP A 52 12.72 4.99 -15.85
C ASP A 52 12.79 5.52 -14.40
N LEU A 53 12.65 4.60 -13.43
CA LEU A 53 12.63 4.92 -11.99
C LEU A 53 13.96 5.49 -11.47
N SER A 54 15.07 5.31 -12.20
CA SER A 54 16.37 5.83 -11.78
C SER A 54 16.43 7.36 -11.72
N LYS A 55 15.47 8.04 -12.37
CA LYS A 55 15.41 9.51 -12.46
C LYS A 55 14.48 10.15 -11.44
N PHE A 56 13.77 9.35 -10.64
CA PHE A 56 12.81 9.87 -9.66
C PHE A 56 13.34 9.67 -8.24
N ASP A 57 13.59 10.77 -7.53
CA ASP A 57 13.90 10.72 -6.11
C ASP A 57 12.59 10.57 -5.31
N PHE A 58 12.29 9.34 -4.91
CA PHE A 58 11.15 9.04 -4.05
C PHE A 58 11.35 9.53 -2.60
N GLY A 59 12.56 9.96 -2.21
CA GLY A 59 12.86 10.36 -0.85
C GLY A 59 12.45 9.28 0.16
N ARG A 60 11.65 9.65 1.17
CA ARG A 60 10.98 8.71 2.11
C ARG A 60 9.49 8.55 1.84
N ARG A 61 9.00 8.96 0.67
CA ARG A 61 7.58 9.02 0.38
C ARG A 61 6.97 7.63 0.30
N VAL A 62 5.80 7.51 0.91
CA VAL A 62 4.99 6.30 0.91
C VAL A 62 3.58 6.70 0.51
N PHE A 63 3.05 6.00 -0.47
CA PHE A 63 1.71 6.19 -1.01
C PHE A 63 0.74 5.20 -0.38
N ASP A 64 -0.51 5.61 -0.17
CA ASP A 64 -1.57 4.71 0.34
C ASP A 64 -1.88 3.60 -0.68
N SER A 65 -1.93 3.98 -1.96
CA SER A 65 -2.16 3.10 -3.10
C SER A 65 -1.00 3.17 -4.09
N LEU A 66 -0.16 2.12 -4.11
CA LEU A 66 0.98 1.97 -5.00
C LEU A 66 0.63 1.05 -6.18
N TYR A 67 0.75 1.57 -7.39
CA TYR A 67 0.67 0.81 -8.63
C TYR A 67 2.04 0.80 -9.31
N LEU A 68 2.61 -0.39 -9.48
CA LEU A 68 4.02 -0.52 -9.87
C LEU A 68 4.26 -1.61 -10.91
N GLN A 69 4.95 -1.22 -11.98
CA GLN A 69 5.60 -2.13 -12.93
C GLN A 69 7.05 -2.38 -12.52
N TYR A 70 7.55 -3.59 -12.78
CA TYR A 70 8.96 -3.90 -12.59
C TYR A 70 9.80 -3.26 -13.70
N PHE A 71 10.81 -2.48 -13.30
CA PHE A 71 11.85 -1.98 -14.20
C PHE A 71 13.21 -2.55 -13.83
N ASN A 72 13.55 -2.50 -12.54
CA ASN A 72 14.82 -2.94 -11.98
C ASN A 72 14.69 -3.13 -10.45
N GLU A 73 15.81 -3.29 -9.75
CA GLU A 73 15.86 -3.46 -8.29
C GLU A 73 15.26 -2.29 -7.51
N VAL A 74 15.25 -1.07 -8.08
CA VAL A 74 14.62 0.10 -7.45
C VAL A 74 13.12 -0.12 -7.27
N SER A 75 12.46 -0.82 -8.20
CA SER A 75 11.04 -1.21 -8.05
C SER A 75 10.83 -2.08 -6.80
N LEU A 76 11.77 -2.97 -6.47
CA LEU A 76 11.69 -3.84 -5.30
C LEU A 76 11.91 -3.06 -4.00
N GLU A 77 12.84 -2.12 -4.02
CA GLU A 77 13.11 -1.24 -2.88
C GLU A 77 11.89 -0.37 -2.55
N ILE A 78 11.28 0.25 -3.57
CA ILE A 78 10.05 1.03 -3.42
C ILE A 78 8.97 0.15 -2.80
N LEU A 79 8.75 -1.05 -3.35
CA LEU A 79 7.71 -1.95 -2.85
C LEU A 79 7.93 -2.36 -1.39
N SER A 80 9.16 -2.73 -1.03
CA SER A 80 9.54 -3.12 0.34
C SER A 80 9.31 -1.97 1.33
N ARG A 81 9.77 -0.78 0.98
CA ARG A 81 9.58 0.44 1.79
C ARG A 81 8.11 0.73 2.07
N HIS A 82 7.24 0.53 1.07
CA HIS A 82 5.79 0.71 1.22
C HIS A 82 5.19 -0.28 2.21
N VAL A 83 5.60 -1.54 2.15
CA VAL A 83 5.12 -2.58 3.06
C VAL A 83 5.61 -2.31 4.50
N GLU A 84 6.87 -1.92 4.66
CA GLU A 84 7.48 -1.66 5.97
C GLU A 84 6.88 -0.44 6.69
N SER A 85 6.50 0.57 5.93
CA SER A 85 5.91 1.80 6.47
C SER A 85 4.57 1.60 7.20
N LYS A 86 3.88 0.47 6.95
CA LYS A 86 2.48 0.19 7.35
C LYS A 86 1.43 1.19 6.83
N ARG A 87 1.83 2.16 6.02
CA ARG A 87 0.94 3.20 5.46
C ARG A 87 0.41 2.83 4.08
N CYS A 88 1.11 1.97 3.35
CA CYS A 88 0.63 1.50 2.06
C CYS A 88 -0.45 0.42 2.26
N ARG A 89 -1.70 0.80 2.02
CA ARG A 89 -2.85 -0.09 2.15
C ARG A 89 -3.04 -0.93 0.91
N ARG A 90 -2.77 -0.39 -0.29
CA ARG A 90 -3.05 -1.05 -1.56
C ARG A 90 -1.80 -1.15 -2.43
N LEU A 91 -1.44 -2.40 -2.75
CA LEU A 91 -0.34 -2.74 -3.62
C LEU A 91 -0.89 -3.36 -4.91
N ILE A 92 -0.55 -2.79 -6.05
CA ILE A 92 -0.91 -3.30 -7.37
C ILE A 92 0.36 -3.52 -8.19
N VAL A 93 0.64 -4.78 -8.50
CA VAL A 93 1.84 -5.23 -9.20
C VAL A 93 1.46 -5.59 -10.62
N VAL A 94 2.12 -5.00 -11.62
CA VAL A 94 1.72 -5.15 -13.03
C VAL A 94 2.83 -5.51 -13.98
N GLY A 95 2.41 -5.99 -15.16
CA GLY A 95 3.34 -6.36 -16.22
C GLY A 95 4.09 -7.63 -15.84
N ARG A 96 5.37 -7.73 -16.22
CA ARG A 96 6.19 -8.91 -15.92
C ARG A 96 7.10 -8.58 -14.74
N TRP A 97 7.05 -9.43 -13.72
CA TRP A 97 7.94 -9.37 -12.57
C TRP A 97 8.81 -10.63 -12.52
N PRO A 98 10.04 -10.52 -11.98
CA PRO A 98 10.93 -11.66 -11.76
C PRO A 98 10.26 -12.70 -10.85
N ASN A 99 10.42 -13.99 -11.13
CA ASN A 99 9.74 -15.07 -10.36
C ASN A 99 10.22 -15.12 -8.90
N GLU A 100 11.42 -14.64 -8.64
CA GLU A 100 12.10 -14.58 -7.34
C GLU A 100 11.31 -13.72 -6.34
N ILE A 101 10.54 -12.73 -6.84
CA ILE A 101 9.75 -11.84 -5.97
C ILE A 101 8.51 -12.52 -5.38
N LYS A 102 8.07 -13.66 -5.93
CA LYS A 102 6.85 -14.35 -5.50
C LYS A 102 6.82 -14.60 -4.00
N TRP A 103 7.93 -15.07 -3.44
CA TRP A 103 8.06 -15.34 -2.01
C TRP A 103 8.09 -14.06 -1.18
N GLN A 104 8.70 -12.99 -1.68
CA GLN A 104 8.66 -11.69 -1.00
C GLN A 104 7.23 -11.14 -0.94
N LEU A 105 6.45 -11.27 -2.02
CA LEU A 105 5.02 -10.91 -2.03
C LEU A 105 4.22 -11.73 -1.03
N VAL A 106 4.56 -13.02 -0.84
CA VAL A 106 3.95 -13.86 0.22
C VAL A 106 4.32 -13.35 1.62
N GLU A 107 5.58 -12.93 1.84
CA GLU A 107 5.97 -12.31 3.12
C GLU A 107 5.20 -11.02 3.38
N PHE A 108 4.90 -10.22 2.35
CA PHE A 108 4.11 -9.01 2.50
C PHE A 108 2.68 -9.30 2.97
N LEU A 109 2.10 -10.41 2.54
CA LEU A 109 0.78 -10.87 3.02
C LEU A 109 0.77 -11.20 4.52
N ARG A 110 1.94 -11.45 5.14
CA ARG A 110 2.06 -11.64 6.59
C ARG A 110 2.05 -10.33 7.37
N LYS A 111 2.24 -9.18 6.72
CA LYS A 111 2.36 -7.88 7.38
C LYS A 111 0.98 -7.27 7.68
N PRO A 112 0.78 -6.64 8.85
CA PRO A 112 -0.52 -6.11 9.25
C PRO A 112 -0.98 -4.87 8.45
N GLY A 113 -0.05 -4.11 7.88
CA GLY A 113 -0.38 -2.86 7.15
C GLY A 113 -0.90 -3.04 5.73
N VAL A 114 -0.74 -4.23 5.14
CA VAL A 114 -1.15 -4.49 3.75
C VAL A 114 -2.64 -4.85 3.73
N GLY A 115 -3.48 -3.91 3.32
CA GLY A 115 -4.93 -4.09 3.17
C GLY A 115 -5.33 -4.71 1.83
N SER A 116 -4.51 -4.57 0.80
CA SER A 116 -4.81 -5.12 -0.52
C SER A 116 -3.55 -5.44 -1.30
N LEU A 117 -3.51 -6.63 -1.91
CA LEU A 117 -2.53 -7.02 -2.92
C LEU A 117 -3.26 -7.46 -4.20
N GLU A 118 -2.97 -6.78 -5.30
CA GLU A 118 -3.51 -7.09 -6.63
C GLU A 118 -2.37 -7.35 -7.62
N ILE A 119 -2.43 -8.46 -8.34
CA ILE A 119 -1.45 -8.80 -9.38
C ILE A 119 -2.15 -8.77 -10.73
N ARG A 120 -1.89 -7.71 -11.51
CA ARG A 120 -2.39 -7.60 -12.89
C ARG A 120 -1.31 -8.04 -13.86
N SER A 121 -1.06 -9.35 -13.85
CA SER A 121 -0.13 -9.97 -14.77
C SER A 121 -0.68 -11.28 -15.29
N SER A 122 -0.60 -11.45 -16.60
CA SER A 122 -0.95 -12.71 -17.24
C SER A 122 0.11 -13.80 -17.09
N TYR A 123 1.31 -13.54 -16.58
CA TYR A 123 2.39 -14.54 -16.54
C TYR A 123 2.97 -14.75 -15.15
N PHE A 124 2.32 -14.19 -14.13
CA PHE A 124 2.79 -14.22 -12.76
C PHE A 124 1.72 -14.84 -11.86
N SER A 125 2.08 -15.94 -11.21
CA SER A 125 1.28 -16.62 -10.20
C SER A 125 2.02 -16.64 -8.88
N LEU A 126 1.30 -16.39 -7.79
CA LEU A 126 1.81 -16.65 -6.45
C LEU A 126 1.78 -18.15 -6.15
N PRO A 127 2.71 -18.66 -5.33
CA PRO A 127 2.62 -20.03 -4.82
C PRO A 127 1.37 -20.20 -3.95
N SER A 128 0.93 -21.45 -3.77
CA SER A 128 -0.19 -21.82 -2.89
C SER A 128 -0.06 -21.27 -1.46
N GLU A 129 1.17 -21.07 -0.97
CA GLU A 129 1.47 -20.44 0.32
C GLU A 129 0.79 -19.08 0.52
N ALA A 130 0.58 -18.30 -0.54
CA ALA A 130 -0.15 -17.03 -0.45
C ALA A 130 -1.57 -17.22 0.10
N PHE A 131 -2.24 -18.29 -0.31
CA PHE A 131 -3.57 -18.64 0.19
C PHE A 131 -3.51 -19.03 1.68
N PHE A 132 -2.55 -19.87 2.06
CA PHE A 132 -2.41 -20.34 3.44
C PHE A 132 -2.10 -19.21 4.41
N VAL A 133 -1.26 -18.24 4.01
CA VAL A 133 -0.97 -17.06 4.82
C VAL A 133 -2.23 -16.25 5.10
N VAL A 134 -3.01 -15.93 4.07
CA VAL A 134 -4.25 -15.14 4.22
C VAL A 134 -5.26 -15.90 5.07
N PHE A 135 -5.39 -17.20 4.83
CA PHE A 135 -6.31 -18.05 5.57
C PHE A 135 -5.95 -18.15 7.05
N LYS A 136 -4.67 -18.39 7.36
CA LYS A 136 -4.18 -18.46 8.74
C LYS A 136 -4.38 -17.14 9.48
N ARG A 137 -4.15 -16.00 8.82
CA ARG A 137 -4.46 -14.69 9.39
C ARG A 137 -5.95 -14.52 9.67
N PHE A 138 -6.82 -14.96 8.76
CA PHE A 138 -8.26 -14.94 8.99
C PHE A 138 -8.65 -15.75 10.24
N LEU A 139 -8.06 -16.92 10.46
CA LEU A 139 -8.40 -17.74 11.62
C LEU A 139 -7.81 -17.24 12.95
N LEU A 140 -6.60 -16.67 12.94
CA LEU A 140 -5.84 -16.41 14.17
C LEU A 140 -5.78 -14.94 14.59
N ASP A 141 -6.01 -13.99 13.66
CA ASP A 141 -5.87 -12.56 13.92
C ASP A 141 -7.23 -11.87 13.78
N ASP A 142 -7.94 -11.67 14.89
CA ASP A 142 -9.24 -11.00 14.92
C ASP A 142 -9.23 -9.58 14.33
N SER A 143 -8.09 -8.89 14.35
CA SER A 143 -7.96 -7.55 13.76
C SER A 143 -7.88 -7.59 12.23
N PHE A 144 -7.59 -8.75 11.64
CA PHE A 144 -7.49 -8.93 10.20
C PHE A 144 -8.86 -8.81 9.53
N THR A 145 -9.14 -7.60 9.05
CA THR A 145 -10.39 -7.20 8.42
C THR A 145 -10.10 -6.30 7.21
N ASN A 146 -11.11 -6.06 6.37
CA ASN A 146 -11.03 -5.16 5.20
C ASN A 146 -9.85 -5.47 4.26
N PHE A 147 -9.58 -6.76 4.05
CA PHE A 147 -8.45 -7.23 3.25
C PHE A 147 -8.91 -7.74 1.87
N THR A 148 -8.11 -7.53 0.83
CA THR A 148 -8.33 -8.14 -0.50
C THR A 148 -7.04 -8.66 -1.12
N LEU A 149 -7.04 -9.93 -1.54
CA LEU A 149 -6.04 -10.50 -2.43
C LEU A 149 -6.69 -10.81 -3.78
N ARG A 150 -6.17 -10.24 -4.86
CA ARG A 150 -6.54 -10.59 -6.23
C ARG A 150 -5.28 -11.00 -6.98
N ALA A 151 -5.07 -12.30 -7.15
CA ALA A 151 -3.90 -12.81 -7.82
C ALA A 151 -4.19 -14.17 -8.44
N ARG A 152 -3.39 -14.57 -9.42
CA ARG A 152 -3.31 -15.99 -9.76
C ARG A 152 -2.51 -16.68 -8.68
N ILE A 153 -3.04 -17.80 -8.21
CA ILE A 153 -2.38 -18.63 -7.21
C ILE A 153 -2.26 -20.02 -7.82
N ASP A 154 -1.06 -20.59 -7.73
CA ASP A 154 -0.77 -21.97 -8.14
C ASP A 154 -1.37 -22.93 -7.11
N LEU A 155 -2.70 -22.94 -7.05
CA LEU A 155 -3.51 -23.70 -6.10
C LEU A 155 -4.59 -24.46 -6.86
N GLU A 156 -4.60 -25.77 -6.68
CA GLU A 156 -5.69 -26.61 -7.18
C GLU A 156 -6.95 -26.44 -6.31
N SER A 157 -8.11 -26.35 -6.95
CA SER A 157 -9.38 -26.10 -6.27
C SER A 157 -9.76 -27.20 -5.26
N TRP A 158 -9.28 -28.43 -5.45
CA TRP A 158 -9.54 -29.51 -4.50
C TRP A 158 -8.79 -29.32 -3.17
N HIS A 159 -7.59 -28.72 -3.18
CA HIS A 159 -6.88 -28.40 -1.93
C HIS A 159 -7.76 -27.50 -1.06
N VAL A 160 -8.34 -26.45 -1.66
CA VAL A 160 -9.24 -25.51 -0.99
C VAL A 160 -10.45 -26.25 -0.41
N VAL A 161 -11.07 -27.14 -1.18
CA VAL A 161 -12.20 -27.97 -0.72
C VAL A 161 -11.83 -28.83 0.49
N HIS A 162 -10.63 -29.42 0.52
CA HIS A 162 -10.19 -30.24 1.65
C HIS A 162 -10.03 -29.41 2.92
N PHE A 163 -9.33 -28.27 2.84
CA PHE A 163 -9.22 -27.32 3.97
C PHE A 163 -10.59 -26.84 4.46
N PHE A 164 -11.55 -26.72 3.55
CA PHE A 164 -12.87 -26.16 3.82
C PHE A 164 -13.88 -27.19 4.32
N LYS A 165 -13.62 -28.48 4.18
CA LYS A 165 -14.45 -29.53 4.80
C LYS A 165 -14.28 -29.59 6.31
N GLU A 166 -13.11 -29.19 6.82
CA GLU A 166 -12.82 -29.21 8.27
C GLU A 166 -13.43 -28.03 9.02
N LEU A 167 -13.75 -26.94 8.31
CA LEU A 167 -14.32 -25.71 8.87
C LEU A 167 -15.74 -25.54 8.30
N GLN A 168 -16.77 -25.75 9.12
CA GLN A 168 -18.19 -25.67 8.76
C GLN A 168 -18.50 -24.41 7.93
N SER A 169 -18.48 -24.53 6.59
CA SER A 169 -18.65 -23.40 5.67
C SER A 169 -20.14 -23.13 5.45
N GLU A 170 -20.56 -21.87 5.60
CA GLU A 170 -21.98 -21.50 5.46
C GLU A 170 -22.51 -21.56 4.02
N THR A 171 -21.66 -21.40 3.00
CA THR A 171 -22.11 -21.41 1.61
C THR A 171 -21.00 -21.86 0.66
N ARG A 172 -21.29 -22.90 -0.15
CA ARG A 172 -20.36 -23.46 -1.13
C ARG A 172 -21.03 -23.55 -2.51
N SER A 173 -20.46 -22.85 -3.49
CA SER A 173 -20.65 -23.18 -4.89
C SER A 173 -19.38 -23.83 -5.43
N LYS A 174 -19.38 -24.30 -6.68
CA LYS A 174 -18.21 -24.98 -7.28
C LYS A 174 -16.92 -24.14 -7.23
N HIS A 175 -17.05 -22.82 -7.21
CA HIS A 175 -15.93 -21.88 -7.34
C HIS A 175 -15.96 -20.75 -6.31
N GLN A 176 -16.96 -20.71 -5.45
CA GLN A 176 -17.12 -19.69 -4.43
C GLN A 176 -17.34 -20.33 -3.08
N PHE A 177 -16.74 -19.70 -2.10
CA PHE A 177 -16.56 -20.26 -0.80
C PHE A 177 -16.62 -19.13 0.23
N ARG A 178 -17.40 -19.33 1.29
CA ARG A 178 -17.61 -18.34 2.35
C ARG A 178 -17.41 -18.97 3.74
N TRP A 179 -16.67 -18.28 4.61
CA TRP A 179 -16.64 -18.50 6.06
C TRP A 179 -17.05 -17.23 6.76
N ALA A 180 -17.70 -17.40 7.90
CA ALA A 180 -17.92 -16.36 8.87
C ALA A 180 -17.34 -16.81 10.21
N THR A 181 -16.76 -15.87 10.95
CA THR A 181 -16.63 -15.92 12.40
C THR A 181 -17.65 -14.97 13.01
N GLU A 182 -17.66 -14.80 14.33
CA GLU A 182 -18.53 -13.80 14.98
C GLU A 182 -18.26 -12.35 14.54
N ARG A 183 -17.08 -12.06 13.97
CA ARG A 183 -16.59 -10.70 13.74
C ARG A 183 -16.31 -10.36 12.27
N LYS A 184 -16.18 -11.37 11.41
CA LYS A 184 -15.67 -11.18 10.05
C LYS A 184 -16.00 -12.35 9.14
N GLU A 185 -15.95 -12.07 7.84
CA GLU A 185 -16.20 -13.04 6.78
C GLU A 185 -15.03 -13.16 5.84
N LEU A 186 -14.76 -14.37 5.38
CA LEU A 186 -13.81 -14.68 4.33
C LEU A 186 -14.55 -15.17 3.09
N PHE A 187 -14.35 -14.50 1.98
CA PHE A 187 -14.84 -14.90 0.65
C PHE A 187 -13.66 -15.35 -0.20
N VAL A 188 -13.75 -16.55 -0.77
CA VAL A 188 -12.77 -17.06 -1.75
C VAL A 188 -13.50 -17.38 -3.04
N HIS A 189 -13.05 -16.80 -4.14
CA HIS A 189 -13.62 -16.97 -5.47
C HIS A 189 -12.54 -17.32 -6.50
N PHE A 190 -12.76 -18.42 -7.22
CA PHE A 190 -11.93 -18.82 -8.36
C PHE A 190 -12.62 -18.45 -9.66
N ARG A 191 -11.98 -17.60 -10.48
CA ARG A 191 -12.50 -17.25 -11.81
C ARG A 191 -11.93 -18.21 -12.86
N TYR A 192 -12.85 -18.81 -13.64
CA TYR A 192 -12.52 -19.54 -14.86
C TYR A 192 -12.35 -18.55 -16.02
N LEU A 193 -11.18 -17.94 -16.08
CA LEU A 193 -10.63 -17.40 -17.32
C LEU A 193 -9.52 -18.38 -17.75
N PRO A 194 -8.94 -18.30 -18.97
CA PRO A 194 -7.94 -19.27 -19.44
C PRO A 194 -6.74 -19.51 -18.50
N ARG A 195 -6.62 -18.77 -17.40
CA ARG A 195 -5.69 -18.95 -16.29
C ARG A 195 -6.42 -18.64 -14.97
N ARG A 196 -6.35 -19.54 -13.98
CA ARG A 196 -7.12 -19.52 -12.72
C ARG A 196 -6.73 -18.32 -11.84
N GLU A 197 -7.60 -17.32 -11.77
CA GLU A 197 -7.46 -16.19 -10.84
C GLU A 197 -8.18 -16.53 -9.53
N CYS A 198 -7.50 -16.31 -8.40
CA CYS A 198 -8.05 -16.43 -7.06
C CYS A 198 -8.27 -15.03 -6.48
N CYS A 199 -9.50 -14.77 -6.04
CA CYS A 199 -9.85 -13.58 -5.30
C CYS A 199 -10.21 -13.98 -3.88
N ILE A 200 -9.52 -13.43 -2.90
CA ILE A 200 -9.81 -13.59 -1.47
C ILE A 200 -10.19 -12.22 -0.92
N THR A 201 -11.29 -12.15 -0.18
CA THR A 201 -11.73 -10.91 0.48
C THR A 201 -12.08 -11.21 1.92
N VAL A 202 -11.60 -10.39 2.86
CA VAL A 202 -12.00 -10.42 4.26
C VAL A 202 -12.79 -9.16 4.58
N LYS A 203 -13.99 -9.31 5.14
CA LYS A 203 -14.87 -8.20 5.55
C LYS A 203 -15.18 -8.28 7.02
N THR A 204 -15.36 -7.14 7.67
CA THR A 204 -15.95 -7.07 9.02
C THR A 204 -17.45 -7.33 8.93
N LEU A 205 -18.02 -7.99 9.95
CA LEU A 205 -19.47 -8.14 10.14
C LEU A 205 -20.07 -6.95 10.86
#